data_AF-A0A8I2ANC9-F1
#
_entry.id   AF-A0A8I2ANC9-F1
#
_cell.length_a   1.000
_cell.length_b   1.000
_cell.length_c   1.000
_cell.angle_alpha   90.00
_cell.angle_beta   90.00
_cell.angle_gamma   90.00
#
_symmetry.space_group_name_H-M   'P 1'
#
loop_
_entity.id
_entity.type
_entity.pdbx_description
1 polymer ?
#
loop_
_entity_poly.entity_id
_entity_poly.type
_entity_poly.pdbx_seq_one_letter_code
_entity_poly.pdbx_strand_id
1 'polypeptide(L)'
;MMHSLLTFRASIAGDRWSTSRLATGLALLLGGVLLTGCATVANPDPRDPLESYNRSMTNFNEQVDAMVLKPVATAYKEVTPAPVRTGVSNFFANLGDVWSFVNNVLQLRGEAAASSFMRVNVNTFMGLGGLLDIASELGIDRYKQDFGLTLGRWGVGTGPYLVLPILGPSTIRDTFALPVDMKGNVVSYVDPVSARNSLYALRVVDTRANLLRASSVLDSAALDKYSFTRDVYLQVRSHAGEAQNADGKDDGGASNGVLPEEPPR
;
A
#
# COMPACT_ATOMS: atom_id res chain seq x y z
N MET A 1 3.54 25.15 68.24
CA MET A 1 3.92 26.12 67.18
C MET A 1 5.04 25.48 66.36
N MET A 2 4.74 25.11 65.11
CA MET A 2 5.62 24.93 63.92
C MET A 2 6.86 24.02 64.04
N HIS A 3 6.87 22.82 63.44
CA HIS A 3 7.14 22.45 62.02
C HIS A 3 8.64 22.31 61.63
N SER A 4 8.91 21.17 60.97
CA SER A 4 9.85 20.98 59.84
C SER A 4 11.25 20.39 60.10
N LEU A 5 11.47 19.16 59.56
CA LEU A 5 12.43 18.81 58.48
C LEU A 5 12.92 17.36 58.62
N LEU A 6 12.30 16.44 57.89
CA LEU A 6 12.83 15.10 57.62
C LEU A 6 13.32 15.08 56.16
N THR A 7 14.63 15.15 55.98
CA THR A 7 15.31 14.91 54.70
C THR A 7 15.36 13.41 54.42
N PHE A 8 14.69 12.96 53.36
CA PHE A 8 14.83 11.60 52.82
C PHE A 8 15.62 11.67 51.50
N ARG A 9 16.86 11.17 51.51
CA ARG A 9 17.64 10.92 50.30
C ARG A 9 17.28 9.52 49.79
N ALA A 10 16.63 9.42 48.63
CA ALA A 10 16.46 8.15 47.92
C ALA A 10 17.47 8.07 46.76
N SER A 11 18.32 7.05 46.82
CA SER A 11 19.30 6.66 45.81
C SER A 11 18.59 5.89 44.69
N ILE A 12 18.64 6.38 43.45
CA ILE A 12 18.14 5.67 42.26
C ILE A 12 19.32 4.89 41.65
N ALA A 13 19.36 3.58 41.89
CA ALA A 13 20.23 2.65 41.19
C ALA A 13 19.47 2.04 40.00
N GLY A 14 20.08 2.12 38.82
CA GLY A 14 19.44 1.87 37.52
C GLY A 14 19.10 0.41 37.21
N ASP A 15 17.96 0.24 36.55
CA ASP A 15 17.41 -1.03 36.11
C ASP A 15 17.89 -1.36 34.69
N ARG A 16 19.11 -1.93 34.58
CA ARG A 16 19.77 -2.28 33.31
C ARG A 16 19.42 -3.69 32.80
N TRP A 17 18.45 -4.38 33.40
CA TRP A 17 18.17 -5.80 33.13
C TRP A 17 17.02 -6.08 32.15
N SER A 18 16.19 -5.10 31.82
CA SER A 18 14.99 -5.32 30.99
C SER A 18 15.25 -5.33 29.47
N THR A 19 16.31 -4.67 28.99
CA THR A 19 16.52 -4.47 27.54
C THR A 19 17.16 -5.67 26.85
N SER A 20 17.95 -6.48 27.56
CA SER A 20 18.64 -7.64 26.98
C SER A 20 17.71 -8.80 26.66
N ARG A 21 16.69 -9.05 27.48
CA ARG A 21 15.72 -10.14 27.28
C ARG A 21 14.79 -9.90 26.07
N LEU A 22 14.40 -8.65 25.85
CA LEU A 22 13.60 -8.26 24.68
C LEU A 22 14.40 -8.33 23.38
N ALA A 23 15.67 -7.89 23.40
CA ALA A 23 16.56 -7.99 22.24
C ALA A 23 16.85 -9.46 21.85
N THR A 24 17.02 -10.34 22.84
CA THR A 24 17.26 -11.77 22.62
C THR A 24 16.00 -12.48 22.09
N GLY A 25 14.81 -12.09 22.56
CA GLY A 25 13.53 -12.61 22.07
C GLY A 25 13.22 -12.18 20.63
N LEU A 26 13.54 -10.94 20.26
CA LEU A 26 13.37 -10.44 18.90
C LEU A 26 14.34 -11.12 17.92
N ALA A 27 15.59 -11.38 18.35
CA ALA A 27 16.59 -12.09 17.56
C ALA A 27 16.21 -13.57 17.33
N LEU A 28 15.60 -14.24 18.31
CA LEU A 28 15.13 -15.62 18.18
C LEU A 28 13.88 -15.72 17.28
N LEU A 29 12.97 -14.74 17.33
CA LEU A 29 11.82 -14.66 16.41
C LEU A 29 12.27 -14.37 14.97
N LEU A 30 13.23 -13.47 14.77
CA LEU A 30 13.88 -13.23 13.47
C LEU A 30 14.62 -14.47 12.97
N GLY A 31 15.32 -15.21 13.85
CA GLY A 31 16.02 -16.45 13.50
C GLY A 31 15.08 -17.60 13.11
N GLY A 32 13.93 -17.73 13.78
CA GLY A 32 12.92 -18.76 13.47
C GLY A 32 12.28 -18.58 12.09
N VAL A 33 12.07 -17.33 11.66
CA VAL A 33 11.53 -17.00 10.32
C VAL A 33 12.53 -17.30 9.20
N LEU A 34 13.84 -17.29 9.49
CA LEU A 34 14.88 -17.54 8.49
C LEU A 34 15.14 -19.04 8.21
N LEU A 35 14.65 -19.95 9.05
CA LEU A 35 14.97 -21.39 8.96
C LEU A 35 13.96 -22.23 8.16
N THR A 36 12.85 -21.66 7.70
CA THR A 36 11.81 -22.39 6.95
C THR A 36 11.94 -22.34 5.43
N GLY A 37 13.04 -21.81 4.88
CA GLY A 37 13.18 -21.45 3.46
C GLY A 37 13.79 -22.49 2.50
N CYS A 38 14.30 -23.62 2.98
CA CYS A 38 15.02 -24.59 2.12
C CYS A 38 14.07 -25.59 1.42
N ALA A 39 13.11 -25.09 0.66
CA ALA A 39 12.38 -25.88 -0.33
C ALA A 39 12.70 -25.33 -1.73
N THR A 40 13.50 -26.07 -2.50
CA THR A 40 13.80 -25.74 -3.89
C THR A 40 12.56 -25.97 -4.75
N VAL A 41 12.09 -24.95 -5.45
CA VAL A 41 10.98 -25.07 -6.42
C VAL A 41 11.51 -25.76 -7.67
N ALA A 42 10.79 -26.78 -8.18
CA ALA A 42 11.24 -27.61 -9.30
C ALA A 42 11.33 -26.86 -10.64
N ASN A 43 10.65 -25.71 -10.77
CA ASN A 43 10.69 -24.84 -11.95
C ASN A 43 10.36 -23.39 -11.58
N PRO A 44 11.31 -22.61 -11.03
CA PRO A 44 11.03 -21.26 -10.55
C PRO A 44 10.74 -20.32 -11.73
N ASP A 45 9.71 -19.48 -11.59
CA ASP A 45 9.46 -18.40 -12.55
C ASP A 45 10.67 -17.45 -12.52
N PRO A 46 11.27 -17.08 -13.68
CA PRO A 46 12.43 -16.18 -13.71
C PRO A 46 12.19 -14.82 -13.04
N ARG A 47 10.92 -14.38 -12.98
CA ARG A 47 10.49 -13.16 -12.32
C ARG A 47 10.38 -13.32 -10.80
N ASP A 48 10.42 -14.54 -10.28
CA ASP A 48 10.23 -14.91 -8.88
C ASP A 48 11.28 -15.94 -8.39
N PRO A 49 12.57 -15.58 -8.38
CA PRO A 49 13.65 -16.46 -7.91
C PRO A 49 13.56 -16.79 -6.41
N LEU A 50 12.77 -16.04 -5.64
CA LEU A 50 12.57 -16.20 -4.20
C LEU A 50 11.21 -16.84 -3.87
N GLU A 51 10.66 -17.64 -4.78
CA GLU A 51 9.31 -18.19 -4.66
C GLU A 51 9.05 -18.93 -3.33
N SER A 52 10.02 -19.68 -2.81
CA SER A 52 9.88 -20.40 -1.53
C SER A 52 9.67 -19.43 -0.36
N TYR A 53 10.48 -18.38 -0.27
CA TYR A 53 10.34 -17.31 0.70
C TYR A 53 9.00 -16.57 0.49
N ASN A 54 8.69 -16.22 -0.76
CA ASN A 54 7.50 -15.45 -1.09
C ASN A 54 6.20 -16.20 -0.76
N ARG A 55 6.15 -17.51 -0.99
CA ARG A 55 5.03 -18.38 -0.55
C ARG A 55 4.93 -18.46 0.97
N SER A 56 6.06 -18.62 1.67
CA SER A 56 6.08 -18.62 3.13
C SER A 56 5.56 -17.30 3.71
N MET A 57 6.00 -16.17 3.15
CA MET A 57 5.56 -14.84 3.56
C MET A 57 4.10 -14.58 3.20
N THR A 58 3.64 -15.11 2.06
CA THR A 58 2.22 -15.07 1.69
C THR A 58 1.37 -15.80 2.73
N ASN A 59 1.76 -17.01 3.12
CA ASN A 59 1.07 -17.77 4.17
C ASN A 59 1.06 -17.01 5.50
N PHE A 60 2.16 -16.36 5.88
CA PHE A 60 2.21 -15.52 7.07
C PHE A 60 1.21 -14.35 6.98
N ASN A 61 1.21 -13.62 5.87
CA ASN A 61 0.29 -12.51 5.63
C ASN A 61 -1.18 -12.96 5.64
N GLU A 62 -1.48 -14.13 5.08
CA GLU A 62 -2.81 -14.72 5.08
C GLU A 62 -3.29 -15.09 6.48
N GLN A 63 -2.41 -15.61 7.34
CA GLN A 63 -2.75 -15.88 8.73
C GLN A 63 -3.06 -14.60 9.49
N VAL A 64 -2.23 -13.55 9.33
CA VAL A 64 -2.48 -12.24 9.94
C VAL A 64 -3.80 -11.65 9.42
N ASP A 65 -4.07 -11.76 8.12
CA ASP A 65 -5.33 -11.32 7.53
C ASP A 65 -6.53 -12.06 8.11
N ALA A 66 -6.49 -13.39 8.16
CA ALA A 66 -7.58 -14.22 8.65
C ALA A 66 -7.88 -13.97 10.14
N MET A 67 -6.84 -13.76 10.96
CA MET A 67 -6.99 -13.57 12.40
C MET A 67 -7.38 -12.14 12.79
N VAL A 68 -6.93 -11.13 12.04
CA VAL A 68 -7.05 -9.73 12.46
C VAL A 68 -7.77 -8.88 11.42
N LEU A 69 -7.21 -8.77 10.21
CA LEU A 69 -7.68 -7.76 9.26
C LEU A 69 -9.06 -8.10 8.67
N LYS A 70 -9.31 -9.35 8.29
CA LYS A 70 -10.58 -9.80 7.70
C LYS A 70 -11.75 -9.72 8.68
N PRO A 71 -11.64 -10.13 9.96
CA PRO A 71 -12.70 -9.90 10.94
C PRO A 71 -13.00 -8.41 11.16
N VAL A 72 -11.97 -7.58 11.35
CA VAL A 72 -12.14 -6.13 11.58
C VAL A 72 -12.74 -5.43 10.36
N ALA A 73 -12.30 -5.78 9.15
CA ALA A 73 -12.83 -5.25 7.90
C ALA A 73 -14.29 -5.65 7.67
N THR A 74 -14.67 -6.88 8.02
CA THR A 74 -16.06 -7.36 7.96
C THR A 74 -16.93 -6.56 8.93
N ALA A 75 -16.50 -6.41 10.18
CA ALA A 75 -17.21 -5.61 11.17
C ALA A 75 -17.36 -4.14 10.72
N TYR A 76 -16.29 -3.52 10.20
CA TYR A 76 -16.34 -2.17 9.63
C TYR A 76 -17.37 -2.06 8.49
N LYS A 77 -17.42 -3.04 7.59
CA LYS A 77 -18.38 -3.09 6.49
C LYS A 77 -19.83 -3.24 6.97
N GLU A 78 -20.06 -3.99 8.04
CA GLU A 78 -21.39 -4.22 8.62
C GLU A 78 -21.93 -3.00 9.38
N VAL A 79 -21.08 -2.34 10.18
CA VAL A 79 -21.51 -1.20 11.00
C VAL A 79 -21.51 0.13 10.26
N THR A 80 -20.74 0.24 9.17
CA THR A 80 -20.54 1.51 8.45
C THR A 80 -21.32 1.52 7.12
N PRO A 81 -22.29 2.44 6.95
CA PRO A 81 -23.05 2.58 5.72
C PRO A 81 -22.16 2.81 4.50
N ALA A 82 -22.60 2.29 3.34
CA ALA A 82 -21.84 2.39 2.09
C ALA A 82 -21.41 3.83 1.73
N PRO A 83 -22.26 4.89 1.84
CA PRO A 83 -21.83 6.25 1.52
C PRO A 83 -20.67 6.75 2.39
N VAL A 84 -20.65 6.38 3.68
CA VAL A 84 -19.57 6.76 4.60
C VAL A 84 -18.29 6.05 4.21
N ARG A 85 -18.34 4.74 3.92
CA ARG A 85 -17.17 3.98 3.46
C ARG A 85 -16.61 4.54 2.15
N THR A 86 -17.47 4.85 1.19
CA THR A 86 -17.07 5.52 -0.06
C THR A 86 -16.39 6.86 0.23
N GLY A 87 -16.93 7.66 1.15
CA GLY A 87 -16.29 8.92 1.56
C GLY A 87 -14.89 8.74 2.15
N VAL A 88 -14.71 7.73 3.02
CA VAL A 88 -13.39 7.37 3.58
C VAL A 88 -12.42 6.94 2.48
N SER A 89 -12.87 6.08 1.56
CA SER A 89 -12.06 5.64 0.42
C SER A 89 -11.65 6.82 -0.48
N ASN A 90 -12.58 7.73 -0.77
CA ASN A 90 -12.31 8.95 -1.56
C ASN A 90 -11.31 9.86 -0.86
N PHE A 91 -11.45 10.06 0.46
CA PHE A 91 -10.53 10.89 1.23
C PHE A 91 -9.09 10.38 1.12
N PHE A 92 -8.88 9.07 1.31
CA PHE A 92 -7.55 8.49 1.16
C PHE A 92 -7.06 8.46 -0.28
N ALA A 93 -7.95 8.30 -1.26
CA ALA A 93 -7.59 8.41 -2.67
C ALA A 93 -7.13 9.84 -3.02
N ASN A 94 -7.80 10.87 -2.50
CA ASN A 94 -7.41 12.28 -2.67
C ASN A 94 -6.02 12.57 -2.09
N LEU A 95 -5.70 12.03 -0.90
CA LEU A 95 -4.35 12.12 -0.35
C LEU A 95 -3.32 11.37 -1.20
N GLY A 96 -3.69 10.25 -1.81
CA GLY A 96 -2.85 9.54 -2.77
C GLY A 96 -2.64 10.30 -4.08
N ASP A 97 -3.63 11.08 -4.52
CA ASP A 97 -3.54 11.92 -5.72
C ASP A 97 -2.51 13.04 -5.52
N VAL A 98 -2.30 13.53 -4.28
CA VAL A 98 -1.20 14.48 -3.95
C VAL A 98 0.17 13.86 -4.23
N TRP A 99 0.40 12.64 -3.77
CA TRP A 99 1.68 11.96 -4.01
C TRP A 99 1.84 11.56 -5.49
N SER A 100 0.72 11.22 -6.14
CA SER A 100 0.70 10.95 -7.58
C SER A 100 1.06 12.19 -8.39
N PHE A 101 0.58 13.38 -8.01
CA PHE A 101 0.98 14.65 -8.62
C PHE A 101 2.49 14.84 -8.58
N VAL A 102 3.11 14.68 -7.39
CA VAL A 102 4.57 14.81 -7.24
C VAL A 102 5.29 13.82 -8.16
N ASN A 103 4.87 12.55 -8.19
CA ASN A 103 5.51 11.56 -9.05
C ASN A 103 5.27 11.81 -10.54
N ASN A 104 4.08 12.28 -10.96
CA ASN A 104 3.83 12.68 -12.34
C ASN A 104 4.74 13.84 -12.77
N VAL A 105 5.00 14.80 -11.87
CA VAL A 105 5.97 15.88 -12.11
C VAL A 105 7.40 15.35 -12.20
N LEU A 106 7.84 14.51 -11.26
CA LEU A 106 9.17 13.86 -11.28
C LEU A 106 9.36 12.98 -12.52
N GLN A 107 8.27 12.44 -13.04
CA GLN A 107 8.27 11.69 -14.27
C GLN A 107 8.27 12.61 -15.48
N LEU A 108 7.92 13.90 -15.42
CA LEU A 108 7.71 14.75 -16.61
C LEU A 108 6.49 14.32 -17.44
N ARG A 109 5.37 14.00 -16.76
CA ARG A 109 4.06 13.73 -17.39
C ARG A 109 3.16 14.93 -17.19
N GLY A 110 3.24 15.91 -18.08
CA GLY A 110 2.55 17.18 -17.96
C GLY A 110 1.03 17.03 -17.80
N GLU A 111 0.39 16.26 -18.69
CA GLU A 111 -1.06 16.00 -18.65
C GLU A 111 -1.48 15.27 -17.37
N ALA A 112 -0.82 14.15 -17.04
CA ALA A 112 -1.11 13.40 -15.83
C ALA A 112 -0.88 14.21 -14.54
N ALA A 113 0.14 15.08 -14.52
CA ALA A 113 0.40 16.00 -13.41
C ALA A 113 -0.71 17.05 -13.30
N ALA A 114 -1.08 17.69 -14.41
CA ALA A 114 -2.19 18.65 -14.42
C ALA A 114 -3.50 18.00 -13.97
N SER A 115 -3.80 16.80 -14.45
CA SER A 115 -4.99 16.06 -14.04
C SER A 115 -4.95 15.73 -12.54
N SER A 116 -3.85 15.18 -12.03
CA SER A 116 -3.69 14.88 -10.59
C SER A 116 -3.84 16.14 -9.73
N PHE A 117 -3.26 17.26 -10.15
CA PHE A 117 -3.41 18.55 -9.48
C PHE A 117 -4.86 19.00 -9.47
N MET A 118 -5.56 18.95 -10.61
CA MET A 118 -6.97 19.33 -10.70
C MET A 118 -7.85 18.44 -9.83
N ARG A 119 -7.62 17.12 -9.81
CA ARG A 119 -8.34 16.19 -8.93
C ARG A 119 -8.20 16.57 -7.46
N VAL A 120 -6.96 16.82 -7.00
CA VAL A 120 -6.70 17.24 -5.62
C VAL A 120 -7.44 18.53 -5.29
N ASN A 121 -7.37 19.54 -6.14
CA ASN A 121 -8.02 20.83 -5.88
C ASN A 121 -9.55 20.71 -5.87
N VAL A 122 -10.13 20.10 -6.91
CA VAL A 122 -11.59 19.93 -7.03
C VAL A 122 -12.14 19.12 -5.86
N ASN A 123 -11.56 17.95 -5.56
CA ASN A 123 -12.05 17.11 -4.48
C ASN A 123 -11.82 17.75 -3.10
N THR A 124 -10.74 18.52 -2.91
CA THR A 124 -10.51 19.20 -1.64
C THR A 124 -11.47 20.37 -1.42
N PHE A 125 -11.67 21.23 -2.41
CA PHE A 125 -12.48 22.45 -2.25
C PHE A 125 -13.98 22.22 -2.49
N MET A 126 -14.34 21.47 -3.53
CA MET A 126 -15.73 21.18 -3.87
C MET A 126 -16.21 19.86 -3.29
N GLY A 127 -15.29 18.92 -3.05
CA GLY A 127 -15.59 17.59 -2.53
C GLY A 127 -15.46 17.43 -1.02
N LEU A 128 -15.60 18.51 -0.25
CA LEU A 128 -15.55 18.50 1.23
C LEU A 128 -14.26 17.88 1.78
N GLY A 129 -13.09 18.36 1.33
CA GLY A 129 -11.79 17.84 1.77
C GLY A 129 -11.41 16.48 1.18
N GLY A 130 -12.07 16.07 0.11
CA GLY A 130 -11.83 14.80 -0.60
C GLY A 130 -12.81 13.68 -0.26
N LEU A 131 -13.85 13.94 0.54
CA LEU A 131 -14.89 12.95 0.83
C LEU A 131 -15.78 12.65 -0.39
N LEU A 132 -16.02 13.66 -1.24
CA LEU A 132 -16.75 13.50 -2.49
C LEU A 132 -15.78 13.56 -3.67
N ASP A 133 -15.90 12.61 -4.60
CA ASP A 133 -15.05 12.53 -5.79
C ASP A 133 -15.65 13.31 -6.98
N ILE A 134 -15.83 14.61 -6.79
CA ILE A 134 -16.38 15.53 -7.79
C ILE A 134 -15.53 15.56 -9.06
N ALA A 135 -14.21 15.40 -8.93
CA ALA A 135 -13.31 15.39 -10.07
C ALA A 135 -13.62 14.25 -11.05
N SER A 136 -14.01 13.07 -10.55
CA SER A 136 -14.44 11.96 -11.40
C SER A 136 -15.77 12.25 -12.10
N GLU A 137 -16.72 12.93 -11.43
CA GLU A 137 -17.99 13.35 -12.05
C GLU A 137 -17.78 14.37 -13.18
N LEU A 138 -16.71 15.17 -13.08
CA LEU A 138 -16.27 16.11 -14.13
C LEU A 138 -15.44 15.46 -15.24
N GLY A 139 -15.21 14.14 -15.19
CA GLY A 139 -14.44 13.41 -16.19
C GLY A 139 -12.92 13.65 -16.13
N ILE A 140 -12.39 14.04 -14.97
CA ILE A 140 -10.95 14.26 -14.80
C ILE A 140 -10.27 12.92 -14.51
N ASP A 141 -9.41 12.44 -15.41
CA ASP A 141 -8.80 11.11 -15.29
C ASP A 141 -7.82 10.96 -14.12
N ARG A 142 -7.84 9.80 -13.46
CA ARG A 142 -6.94 9.53 -12.32
C ARG A 142 -5.68 8.79 -12.77
N TYR A 143 -4.53 9.41 -12.53
CA TYR A 143 -3.21 8.82 -12.83
C TYR A 143 -2.45 8.46 -11.54
N LYS A 144 -2.74 7.30 -10.97
CA LYS A 144 -2.07 6.84 -9.75
C LYS A 144 -0.59 6.58 -10.01
N GLN A 145 0.30 7.19 -9.22
CA GLN A 145 1.74 6.99 -9.31
C GLN A 145 2.39 6.82 -7.93
N ASP A 146 3.52 6.13 -7.90
CA ASP A 146 4.40 5.99 -6.74
C ASP A 146 5.86 6.14 -7.15
N PHE A 147 6.77 6.15 -6.18
CA PHE A 147 8.17 6.39 -6.44
C PHE A 147 8.86 5.21 -7.13
N GLY A 148 8.39 3.98 -6.93
CA GLY A 148 8.89 2.80 -7.65
C GLY A 148 8.65 2.93 -9.17
N LEU A 149 7.45 3.37 -9.53
CA LEU A 149 7.09 3.73 -10.90
C LEU A 149 7.93 4.90 -11.45
N THR A 150 8.21 5.92 -10.63
CA THR A 150 9.13 7.01 -11.02
C THR A 150 10.53 6.49 -11.31
N LEU A 151 11.11 5.64 -10.45
CA LEU A 151 12.39 4.99 -10.69
C LEU A 151 12.39 4.16 -12.00
N GLY A 152 11.27 3.49 -12.29
CA GLY A 152 11.05 2.78 -13.55
C GLY A 152 11.22 3.67 -14.77
N ARG A 153 10.60 4.86 -14.77
CA ARG A 153 10.76 5.83 -15.85
C ARG A 153 12.21 6.30 -16.03
N TRP A 154 12.96 6.40 -14.94
CA TRP A 154 14.38 6.77 -14.95
C TRP A 154 15.33 5.59 -15.20
N GLY A 155 14.81 4.45 -15.68
CA GLY A 155 15.60 3.31 -16.14
C GLY A 155 15.98 2.30 -15.06
N VAL A 156 15.46 2.44 -13.83
CA VAL A 156 15.66 1.43 -12.79
C VAL A 156 14.73 0.25 -13.09
N GLY A 157 15.33 -0.89 -13.42
CA GLY A 157 14.60 -2.13 -13.66
C GLY A 157 13.79 -2.56 -12.43
N THR A 158 12.64 -3.19 -12.68
CA THR A 158 11.72 -3.68 -11.64
C THR A 158 12.38 -4.64 -10.65
N GLY A 159 13.29 -5.48 -11.16
CA GLY A 159 13.89 -6.57 -10.39
C GLY A 159 12.91 -7.70 -10.10
N PRO A 160 13.33 -8.70 -9.33
CA PRO A 160 12.49 -9.85 -9.01
C PRO A 160 11.30 -9.48 -8.12
N TYR A 161 10.27 -10.31 -8.20
CA TYR A 161 9.11 -10.30 -7.33
C TYR A 161 9.49 -10.65 -5.89
N LEU A 162 8.90 -9.94 -4.95
CA LEU A 162 9.13 -10.12 -3.52
C LEU A 162 7.82 -9.92 -2.76
N VAL A 163 7.54 -10.79 -1.80
CA VAL A 163 6.44 -10.60 -0.86
C VAL A 163 7.00 -10.08 0.46
N LEU A 164 6.49 -8.93 0.89
CA LEU A 164 6.87 -8.31 2.15
C LEU A 164 5.95 -8.75 3.28
N PRO A 165 6.47 -8.89 4.51
CA PRO A 165 5.64 -9.15 5.68
C PRO A 165 4.66 -8.00 5.87
N ILE A 166 3.40 -8.33 6.06
CA ILE A 166 2.24 -7.44 6.28
C ILE A 166 1.87 -6.59 5.05
N LEU A 167 2.86 -6.08 4.30
CA LEU A 167 2.66 -5.19 3.16
C LEU A 167 2.26 -5.93 1.87
N GLY A 168 2.61 -7.21 1.74
CA GLY A 168 2.17 -8.06 0.63
C GLY A 168 3.07 -7.99 -0.62
N PRO A 169 2.50 -8.23 -1.82
CA PRO A 169 3.22 -8.25 -3.10
C PRO A 169 4.00 -6.97 -3.41
N SER A 170 5.24 -7.12 -3.86
CA SER A 170 6.16 -6.03 -4.21
C SER A 170 7.18 -6.50 -5.27
N THR A 171 8.06 -5.60 -5.67
CA THR A 171 9.27 -5.90 -6.46
C THR A 171 10.49 -5.36 -5.73
N ILE A 172 11.70 -5.76 -6.11
CA ILE A 172 12.91 -5.20 -5.47
C ILE A 172 12.95 -3.67 -5.61
N ARG A 173 12.66 -3.14 -6.80
CA ARG A 173 12.61 -1.69 -7.01
C ARG A 173 11.57 -1.03 -6.14
N ASP A 174 10.34 -1.55 -6.13
CA ASP A 174 9.25 -0.94 -5.38
C ASP A 174 9.52 -1.03 -3.86
N THR A 175 10.18 -2.09 -3.39
CA THR A 175 10.61 -2.25 -1.99
C THR A 175 11.62 -1.18 -1.58
N PHE A 176 12.59 -0.86 -2.44
CA PHE A 176 13.54 0.23 -2.20
C PHE A 176 12.89 1.62 -2.31
N ALA A 177 11.76 1.74 -3.03
CA ALA A 177 10.99 2.98 -3.13
C ALA A 177 10.13 3.26 -1.89
N LEU A 178 9.77 2.23 -1.11
CA LEU A 178 8.88 2.35 0.05
C LEU A 178 9.24 3.47 1.03
N PRO A 179 10.52 3.66 1.46
CA PRO A 179 10.85 4.74 2.40
C PRO A 179 10.54 6.13 1.85
N VAL A 180 10.64 6.31 0.53
CA VAL A 180 10.30 7.58 -0.15
C VAL A 180 8.79 7.73 -0.23
N ASP A 181 8.06 6.68 -0.60
CA ASP A 181 6.59 6.67 -0.61
C ASP A 181 6.00 6.93 0.78
N MET A 182 6.64 6.41 1.84
CA MET A 182 6.25 6.67 3.22
C MET A 182 6.38 8.15 3.60
N LYS A 183 7.45 8.82 3.15
CA LYS A 183 7.63 10.27 3.34
C LYS A 183 6.65 11.10 2.51
N GLY A 184 6.24 10.59 1.34
CA GLY A 184 5.24 11.21 0.48
C GLY A 184 3.82 11.13 1.03
N ASN A 185 3.57 10.25 2.00
CA ASN A 185 2.25 10.09 2.59
C ASN A 185 1.93 11.22 3.58
N VAL A 186 0.98 12.08 3.21
CA VAL A 186 0.54 13.24 4.01
C VAL A 186 0.10 12.85 5.43
N VAL A 187 -0.44 11.64 5.63
CA VAL A 187 -0.86 11.15 6.96
C VAL A 187 0.32 11.06 7.94
N SER A 188 1.56 10.88 7.45
CA SER A 188 2.75 10.78 8.31
C SER A 188 3.01 12.05 9.13
N TYR A 189 2.54 13.20 8.65
CA TYR A 189 2.71 14.52 9.24
C TYR A 189 1.53 14.96 10.12
N VAL A 190 0.54 14.09 10.36
CA VAL A 190 -0.60 14.41 11.23
C VAL A 190 -0.16 14.27 12.69
N ASP A 191 -0.43 15.31 13.48
CA ASP A 191 -0.29 15.31 14.94
C ASP A 191 -1.66 15.49 15.62
N PRO A 192 -1.88 14.85 16.78
CA PRO A 192 -0.96 14.00 17.53
C PRO A 192 -0.78 12.60 16.93
N VAL A 193 0.24 11.87 17.39
CA VAL A 193 0.54 10.48 16.98
C VAL A 193 -0.68 9.54 17.07
N SER A 194 -1.56 9.75 18.05
CA SER A 194 -2.80 8.95 18.18
C SER A 194 -3.71 9.13 16.97
N ALA A 195 -3.95 10.37 16.52
CA ALA A 195 -4.78 10.66 15.34
C ALA A 195 -4.16 10.07 14.07
N ARG A 196 -2.84 10.20 13.90
CA ARG A 196 -2.12 9.58 12.78
C ARG A 196 -2.28 8.06 12.74
N ASN A 197 -2.09 7.40 13.88
CA ASN A 197 -2.22 5.95 13.97
C ASN A 197 -3.66 5.49 13.70
N SER A 198 -4.66 6.27 14.16
CA SER A 198 -6.07 6.02 13.83
C SER A 198 -6.34 6.15 12.33
N LEU A 199 -5.75 7.14 11.63
CA LEU A 199 -5.88 7.28 10.18
C LEU A 199 -5.22 6.12 9.43
N TYR A 200 -4.04 5.66 9.88
CA TYR A 200 -3.41 4.46 9.30
C TYR A 200 -4.27 3.21 9.49
N ALA A 201 -4.78 2.98 10.69
CA ALA A 201 -5.66 1.86 10.99
C ALA A 201 -6.93 1.92 10.13
N LEU A 202 -7.58 3.08 10.06
CA LEU A 202 -8.78 3.28 9.24
C LEU A 202 -8.48 3.00 7.76
N ARG A 203 -7.36 3.50 7.22
CA ARG A 203 -6.97 3.23 5.83
C ARG A 203 -6.79 1.75 5.55
N VAL A 204 -6.12 1.02 6.44
CA VAL A 204 -5.88 -0.42 6.29
C VAL A 204 -7.21 -1.18 6.33
N VAL A 205 -8.07 -0.87 7.30
CA VAL A 205 -9.38 -1.51 7.46
C VAL A 205 -10.29 -1.22 6.27
N ASP A 206 -10.37 0.04 5.83
CA ASP A 206 -11.18 0.46 4.68
C ASP A 206 -10.70 -0.21 3.38
N THR A 207 -9.38 -0.22 3.16
CA THR A 207 -8.77 -0.92 2.01
C THR A 207 -9.13 -2.41 2.03
N ARG A 208 -8.99 -3.08 3.18
CA ARG A 208 -9.30 -4.50 3.28
C ARG A 208 -10.79 -4.76 3.07
N ALA A 209 -11.66 -3.91 3.60
CA ALA A 209 -13.12 -4.02 3.44
C ALA A 209 -13.55 -3.93 1.97
N ASN A 210 -12.91 -3.06 1.19
CA ASN A 210 -13.14 -2.95 -0.25
C ASN A 210 -12.63 -4.17 -1.04
N LEU A 211 -11.66 -4.90 -0.50
CA LEU A 211 -11.10 -6.11 -1.11
C LEU A 211 -11.82 -7.41 -0.70
N LEU A 212 -12.72 -7.39 0.29
CA LEU A 212 -13.35 -8.62 0.82
C LEU A 212 -14.00 -9.48 -0.28
N ARG A 213 -14.77 -8.85 -1.19
CA ARG A 213 -15.46 -9.55 -2.28
C ARG A 213 -14.49 -10.12 -3.32
N ALA A 214 -13.49 -9.33 -3.71
CA ALA A 214 -12.48 -9.79 -4.65
C ALA A 214 -11.69 -10.97 -4.06
N SER A 215 -11.31 -10.88 -2.79
CA SER A 215 -10.61 -11.97 -2.11
C SER A 215 -11.45 -13.22 -1.94
N SER A 216 -12.77 -13.13 -1.68
CA SER A 216 -13.60 -14.33 -1.57
C SER A 216 -13.76 -15.06 -2.91
N VAL A 217 -13.83 -14.31 -4.01
CA VAL A 217 -13.85 -14.89 -5.36
C VAL A 217 -12.51 -15.57 -5.64
N LEU A 218 -11.40 -14.88 -5.33
CA LEU A 218 -10.07 -15.43 -5.49
C LEU A 218 -9.87 -16.73 -4.68
N ASP A 219 -10.25 -16.72 -3.40
CA ASP A 219 -10.17 -17.87 -2.48
C ASP A 219 -10.97 -19.08 -3.00
N SER A 220 -12.06 -18.83 -3.74
CA SER A 220 -12.94 -19.90 -4.25
C SER A 220 -12.56 -20.40 -5.65
N ALA A 221 -11.94 -19.55 -6.47
CA ALA A 221 -11.70 -19.82 -7.89
C ALA A 221 -10.24 -20.16 -8.22
N ALA A 222 -9.26 -19.66 -7.46
CA ALA A 222 -7.86 -19.91 -7.76
C ALA A 222 -7.38 -21.25 -7.17
N LEU A 223 -6.87 -22.12 -8.04
CA LEU A 223 -6.21 -23.36 -7.64
C LEU A 223 -4.91 -23.08 -6.87
N ASP A 224 -4.14 -22.09 -7.34
CA ASP A 224 -2.96 -21.56 -6.65
C ASP A 224 -3.08 -20.04 -6.50
N LYS A 225 -3.60 -19.63 -5.35
CA LYS A 225 -3.83 -18.23 -5.01
C LYS A 225 -2.54 -17.39 -5.04
N TYR A 226 -1.41 -17.98 -4.64
CA TYR A 226 -0.13 -17.29 -4.66
C TYR A 226 0.29 -16.92 -6.08
N SER A 227 0.35 -17.91 -6.97
CA SER A 227 0.77 -17.69 -8.37
C SER A 227 -0.17 -16.72 -9.08
N PHE A 228 -1.48 -16.88 -8.89
CA PHE A 228 -2.46 -15.95 -9.45
C PHE A 228 -2.24 -14.51 -8.96
N THR A 229 -2.05 -14.32 -7.65
CA THR A 229 -1.83 -12.99 -7.08
C THR A 229 -0.54 -12.35 -7.60
N ARG A 230 0.54 -13.13 -7.68
CA ARG A 230 1.82 -12.69 -8.27
C ARG A 230 1.65 -12.25 -9.71
N ASP A 231 1.00 -13.07 -10.54
CA ASP A 231 0.88 -12.81 -11.97
C ASP A 231 0.01 -11.57 -12.22
N VAL A 232 -1.09 -11.41 -11.50
CA VAL A 232 -1.92 -10.19 -11.55
C VAL A 232 -1.14 -8.97 -11.07
N TYR A 233 -0.39 -9.08 -9.97
CA TYR A 233 0.42 -7.97 -9.46
C TYR A 233 1.45 -7.50 -10.50
N LEU A 234 2.19 -8.43 -11.09
CA LEU A 234 3.19 -8.13 -12.12
C LEU A 234 2.57 -7.55 -13.38
N GLN A 235 1.40 -8.04 -13.79
CA GLN A 235 0.65 -7.50 -14.93
C GLN A 235 0.17 -6.05 -14.69
N VAL A 236 -0.43 -5.78 -13.52
CA VAL A 236 -0.86 -4.42 -13.17
C VAL A 236 0.34 -3.47 -13.13
N ARG A 237 1.48 -3.93 -12.59
CA ARG A 237 2.71 -3.14 -12.53
C ARG A 237 3.34 -2.90 -13.90
N SER A 238 3.34 -3.89 -14.80
CA SER A 238 3.86 -3.71 -16.15
C SER A 238 3.00 -2.71 -16.93
N HIS A 239 1.67 -2.84 -16.89
CA HIS A 239 0.76 -1.89 -17.54
C HIS A 239 0.91 -0.47 -17.00
N ALA A 240 1.08 -0.31 -15.67
CA ALA A 240 1.32 1.00 -15.09
C ALA A 240 2.62 1.63 -15.61
N GLY A 241 3.67 0.83 -15.87
CA GLY A 241 4.92 1.28 -16.49
C GLY A 241 4.78 1.56 -17.99
N GLU A 242 4.01 0.76 -18.72
CA GLU A 242 3.75 0.97 -20.15
C GLU A 242 2.98 2.28 -20.41
N ALA A 243 1.95 2.55 -19.60
CA ALA A 243 1.19 3.80 -19.67
C ALA A 243 2.09 5.04 -19.47
N GLN A 244 3.19 4.93 -18.72
CA GLN A 244 4.16 6.02 -18.58
C GLN A 244 4.93 6.31 -19.86
N ASN A 245 5.19 5.29 -20.68
CA ASN A 245 5.92 5.40 -21.92
C ASN A 245 5.01 5.90 -23.07
N ALA A 246 3.71 5.62 -22.98
CA ALA A 246 2.71 6.11 -23.93
C ALA A 246 2.53 7.64 -23.82
N ASP A 247 2.37 8.19 -22.62
CA ASP A 247 2.26 9.65 -22.39
C ASP A 247 3.51 10.45 -22.80
N GLY A 248 4.66 9.78 -23.01
CA GLY A 248 5.90 10.42 -23.47
C GLY A 248 5.99 10.53 -25.00
N LYS A 249 5.11 9.85 -25.73
CA LYS A 249 4.98 9.95 -27.18
C LYS A 249 3.75 10.79 -27.47
N ASP A 250 4.00 12.07 -27.75
CA ASP A 250 2.99 13.01 -28.23
C ASP A 250 2.62 12.63 -29.68
N ASP A 251 1.92 11.51 -29.81
CA ASP A 251 1.34 11.06 -31.06
C ASP A 251 -0.11 11.55 -31.05
N GLY A 252 -0.36 12.69 -31.71
CA GLY A 252 -1.68 13.30 -31.87
C GLY A 252 -2.68 12.42 -32.62
N GLY A 253 -3.14 11.35 -31.97
CA GLY A 253 -4.12 10.40 -32.47
C GLY A 253 -4.79 9.69 -31.30
N ALA A 254 -5.92 10.23 -30.87
CA ALA A 254 -6.79 9.62 -29.87
C ALA A 254 -7.10 8.16 -30.25
N SER A 255 -6.47 7.22 -29.56
CA SER A 255 -6.93 5.84 -29.45
C SER A 255 -7.34 5.62 -28.00
N ASN A 256 -8.56 6.09 -27.70
CA ASN A 256 -9.21 5.83 -26.43
C ASN A 256 -9.30 4.32 -26.29
N GLY A 257 -8.67 3.74 -25.25
CA GLY A 257 -8.55 2.30 -25.00
C GLY A 257 -9.89 1.58 -24.76
N VAL A 258 -10.77 1.63 -25.75
CA VAL A 258 -12.02 0.89 -25.86
C VAL A 258 -11.64 -0.51 -26.33
N LEU A 259 -12.05 -1.51 -25.57
CA LEU A 259 -11.91 -2.91 -25.97
C LEU A 259 -12.67 -3.15 -27.29
N PRO A 260 -12.17 -4.01 -28.19
CA PRO A 260 -12.88 -4.33 -29.43
C PRO A 260 -14.26 -4.91 -29.12
N GLU A 261 -15.26 -4.51 -29.91
CA GLU A 261 -16.64 -4.99 -29.76
C GLU A 261 -16.72 -6.52 -29.92
N GLU A 262 -17.52 -7.16 -29.07
CA GLU A 262 -17.77 -8.60 -29.17
C GLU A 262 -18.42 -8.95 -30.52
N PRO A 263 -18.04 -10.09 -31.14
CA PRO A 263 -18.65 -10.50 -32.38
C PRO A 263 -20.14 -10.84 -32.19
N PRO A 264 -20.99 -10.53 -33.18
CA PRO A 264 -22.41 -10.83 -33.12
C PRO A 264 -22.63 -12.35 -33.01
N ARG A 265 -23.54 -12.75 -32.11
CA ARG A 265 -23.95 -14.15 -31.93
C ARG A 265 -24.67 -14.69 -33.16
#